data_AF-A0A0D5XWP8-F1
#
_entry.id   AF-A0A0D5XWP8-F1
#
_cell.length_a   1.000
_cell.length_b   1.000
_cell.length_c   1.000
_cell.angle_alpha   90.00
_cell.angle_beta   90.00
_cell.angle_gamma   90.00
#
_symmetry.space_group_name_H-M   'P 1'
#
loop_
_entity.id
_entity.type
_entity.pdbx_description
1 polymer ?
#
loop_
_entity_poly.entity_id
_entity_poly.type
_entity_poly.pdbx_seq_one_letter_code
_entity_poly.pdbx_strand_id
1 'polypeptide(L)'
;MHNLAELYLRGDGVTKDTNKAIDLYLKMTQLQVPLGYYDMSVMTQRGVGVVQSDKSAMMLLLKSGDLGNPIAQTKIGNMYIYDLKKTELGVSYLRCAAHQDDAKANYELAAYYKILDKNYPVALHYYQKAAALGERKGAMIIERVFKDGEFSYQKNKKTEDAYYKLSRELAKNPDLRFPNLAKEYPLPPNPIQGYHADKDINWKPTGRDDDY
;
A
#
# COMPACT_ATOMS: atom_id res chain seq x y z
N MET A 1 1.21 -22.10 -4.61
CA MET A 1 1.64 -21.98 -6.02
C MET A 1 2.60 -20.80 -6.17
N HIS A 2 2.21 -19.57 -5.82
CA HIS A 2 3.08 -18.39 -5.83
C HIS A 2 4.46 -18.61 -5.18
N ASN A 3 4.51 -18.94 -3.88
CA ASN A 3 5.79 -19.12 -3.17
C ASN A 3 6.70 -20.17 -3.82
N LEU A 4 6.14 -21.28 -4.29
CA LEU A 4 6.93 -22.33 -4.94
C LEU A 4 7.45 -21.88 -6.32
N ALA A 5 6.65 -21.13 -7.07
CA ALA A 5 7.10 -20.52 -8.32
C ALA A 5 8.26 -19.55 -8.07
N GLU A 6 8.19 -18.73 -7.02
CA GLU A 6 9.28 -17.86 -6.60
C GLU A 6 10.55 -18.63 -6.22
N LEU A 7 10.43 -19.76 -5.51
CA LEU A 7 11.57 -20.63 -5.22
C LEU A 7 12.19 -21.21 -6.50
N TYR A 8 11.36 -21.63 -7.47
CA TYR A 8 11.86 -22.07 -8.77
C TYR A 8 12.52 -20.95 -9.58
N LEU A 9 12.06 -19.69 -9.46
CA LEU A 9 12.71 -18.56 -10.14
C LEU A 9 14.07 -18.21 -9.52
N ARG A 10 14.19 -18.33 -8.18
CA ARG A 10 15.42 -18.01 -7.45
C ARG A 10 16.43 -19.16 -7.40
N GLY A 11 15.94 -20.40 -7.37
CA GLY A 11 16.76 -21.58 -7.08
C GLY A 11 16.99 -21.81 -5.57
N ASP A 12 16.10 -21.29 -4.72
CA ASP A 12 16.26 -21.37 -3.25
C ASP A 12 15.70 -22.70 -2.74
N GLY A 13 16.58 -23.63 -2.36
CA GLY A 13 16.18 -24.96 -1.89
C GLY A 13 15.60 -25.89 -2.97
N VAL A 14 15.52 -25.43 -4.22
CA VAL A 14 15.13 -26.20 -5.41
C VAL A 14 16.01 -25.81 -6.60
N THR A 15 16.16 -26.68 -7.59
CA THR A 15 16.84 -26.30 -8.84
C THR A 15 16.04 -25.20 -9.54
N LYS A 16 16.72 -24.12 -9.93
CA LYS A 16 16.10 -23.02 -10.69
C LYS A 16 15.45 -23.54 -11.96
N ASP A 17 14.19 -23.20 -12.17
CA ASP A 17 13.38 -23.68 -13.29
C ASP A 17 12.26 -22.68 -13.62
N THR A 18 12.54 -21.78 -14.57
CA THR A 18 11.58 -20.74 -14.99
C THR A 18 10.30 -21.33 -15.58
N ASN A 19 10.38 -22.47 -16.27
CA ASN A 19 9.20 -23.07 -16.91
C ASN A 19 8.24 -23.62 -15.85
N LYS A 20 8.73 -24.29 -14.80
CA LYS A 20 7.89 -24.69 -13.67
C LYS A 20 7.24 -23.53 -12.95
N ALA A 21 7.95 -22.40 -12.81
CA ALA A 21 7.36 -21.20 -12.24
C ALA A 21 6.20 -20.66 -13.11
N ILE A 22 6.39 -20.60 -14.43
CA ILE A 22 5.35 -20.20 -15.38
C ILE A 22 4.15 -21.15 -15.34
N ASP A 23 4.38 -22.46 -15.32
CA ASP A 23 3.30 -23.46 -15.25
C ASP A 23 2.45 -23.27 -13.98
N LEU A 24 3.09 -22.97 -12.84
CA LEU A 24 2.40 -22.68 -11.60
C LEU A 24 1.59 -21.38 -11.68
N TYR A 25 2.13 -20.33 -12.28
CA TYR A 25 1.41 -19.07 -12.47
C TYR A 25 0.24 -19.22 -13.46
N LEU A 26 0.41 -19.96 -14.56
CA LEU A 26 -0.67 -20.29 -15.50
C LEU A 26 -1.76 -21.12 -14.82
N LYS A 27 -1.40 -22.07 -13.94
CA LYS A 27 -2.39 -22.80 -13.16
C LYS A 27 -3.18 -21.88 -12.21
N MET A 28 -2.53 -20.88 -11.62
CA MET A 28 -3.22 -19.86 -10.82
C MET A 28 -4.19 -19.03 -11.67
N THR A 29 -3.81 -18.62 -12.90
CA THR A 29 -4.73 -17.87 -13.78
C THR A 29 -5.92 -18.71 -14.24
N GLN A 30 -5.73 -20.01 -14.53
CA GLN A 30 -6.81 -20.95 -14.85
C GLN A 30 -7.82 -21.09 -13.72
N LEU A 31 -7.35 -21.05 -12.47
CA LEU A 31 -8.17 -21.07 -11.26
C LEU A 31 -8.74 -19.70 -10.88
N GLN A 32 -8.57 -18.68 -11.74
CA GLN A 32 -8.98 -17.30 -11.51
C GLN A 32 -8.38 -16.67 -10.23
N VAL A 33 -7.21 -17.15 -9.79
CA VAL A 33 -6.52 -16.57 -8.63
C VAL A 33 -5.94 -15.21 -9.05
N PRO A 34 -6.35 -14.09 -8.42
CA PRO A 34 -5.94 -12.75 -8.84
C PRO A 34 -4.42 -12.58 -8.86
N LEU A 35 -3.72 -13.14 -7.87
CA LEU A 35 -2.26 -13.09 -7.76
C LEU A 35 -1.55 -13.79 -8.94
N GLY A 36 -2.15 -14.83 -9.53
CA GLY A 36 -1.57 -15.49 -10.70
C GLY A 36 -1.54 -14.59 -11.93
N TYR A 37 -2.58 -13.77 -12.11
CA TYR A 37 -2.61 -12.77 -13.17
C TYR A 37 -1.56 -11.68 -12.94
N TYR A 38 -1.38 -11.25 -11.68
CA TYR A 38 -0.32 -10.31 -11.31
C TYR A 38 1.07 -10.89 -11.62
N ASP A 39 1.36 -12.11 -11.18
CA ASP A 39 2.65 -12.75 -11.40
C ASP A 39 2.94 -12.92 -12.91
N MET A 40 1.95 -13.39 -13.68
CA MET A 40 2.07 -13.46 -15.14
C MET A 40 2.29 -12.10 -15.78
N SER A 41 1.64 -11.03 -15.28
CA SER A 41 1.89 -9.68 -15.80
C SER A 41 3.35 -9.26 -15.64
N VAL A 42 3.98 -9.61 -14.51
CA VAL A 42 5.40 -9.31 -14.24
C VAL A 42 6.32 -10.13 -15.16
N MET A 43 6.03 -11.42 -15.33
CA MET A 43 6.79 -12.30 -16.23
C MET A 43 6.72 -11.81 -17.68
N THR A 44 5.52 -11.45 -18.16
CA THR A 44 5.28 -10.92 -19.50
C THR A 44 5.90 -9.54 -19.72
N GLN A 45 5.90 -8.66 -18.71
CA GLN A 45 6.57 -7.35 -18.82
C GLN A 45 8.08 -7.50 -18.98
N ARG A 46 8.68 -8.48 -18.29
CA ARG A 46 10.14 -8.70 -18.27
C ARG A 46 10.64 -9.66 -19.34
N GLY A 47 9.75 -10.33 -20.07
CA GLY A 47 10.14 -11.36 -21.05
C GLY A 47 10.79 -12.60 -20.43
N VAL A 48 10.49 -12.92 -19.17
CA VAL A 48 11.13 -14.04 -18.47
C VAL A 48 10.36 -15.32 -18.76
N GLY A 49 10.92 -16.17 -19.63
CA GLY A 49 10.33 -17.45 -20.04
C GLY A 49 9.02 -17.34 -20.85
N VAL A 50 8.56 -16.12 -21.12
CA VAL A 50 7.45 -15.78 -22.01
C VAL A 50 7.85 -14.62 -22.91
N VAL A 51 7.14 -14.42 -24.01
CA VAL A 51 7.39 -13.28 -24.92
C VAL A 51 7.12 -11.97 -24.19
N GLN A 52 8.07 -11.04 -24.25
CA GLN A 52 7.94 -9.73 -23.66
C GLN A 52 6.84 -8.91 -24.34
N SER A 53 5.93 -8.32 -23.57
CA SER A 53 4.88 -7.44 -24.12
C SER A 53 4.27 -6.55 -23.05
N ASP A 54 4.50 -5.24 -23.13
CA ASP A 54 3.90 -4.27 -22.20
C ASP A 54 2.37 -4.25 -22.31
N LYS A 55 1.83 -4.38 -23.53
CA LYS A 55 0.38 -4.45 -23.76
C LYS A 55 -0.25 -5.66 -23.07
N SER A 56 0.35 -6.84 -23.25
CA SER A 56 -0.18 -8.08 -22.66
C SER A 56 -0.02 -8.08 -21.13
N ALA A 57 1.12 -7.57 -20.64
CA ALA A 57 1.34 -7.38 -19.21
C ALA A 57 0.28 -6.44 -18.60
N MET A 58 -0.02 -5.31 -19.25
CA MET A 58 -1.06 -4.39 -18.79
C MET A 58 -2.44 -5.04 -18.73
N MET A 59 -2.81 -5.84 -19.75
CA MET A 59 -4.08 -6.58 -19.73
C MET A 59 -4.17 -7.57 -18.56
N LEU A 60 -3.09 -8.30 -18.27
CA LEU A 60 -3.02 -9.21 -17.13
C LEU A 60 -3.09 -8.46 -15.80
N LEU A 61 -2.41 -7.31 -15.69
CA LEU A 61 -2.44 -6.46 -14.50
C LEU A 61 -3.85 -5.93 -14.23
N LEU A 62 -4.54 -5.39 -15.25
CA LEU A 62 -5.92 -4.95 -15.14
C LEU A 62 -6.84 -6.09 -14.71
N LYS A 63 -6.72 -7.26 -15.36
CA LYS A 63 -7.52 -8.44 -14.97
C LYS A 63 -7.26 -8.87 -13.52
N SER A 64 -6.02 -8.78 -13.05
CA SER A 64 -5.67 -9.05 -11.65
C SER A 64 -6.36 -8.07 -10.69
N GLY A 65 -6.33 -6.78 -11.02
CA GLY A 65 -6.98 -5.73 -10.23
C GLY A 65 -8.50 -5.86 -10.19
N ASP A 66 -9.12 -6.19 -11.33
CA ASP A 66 -10.57 -6.42 -11.46
C ASP A 66 -11.03 -7.61 -10.61
N LEU A 67 -10.18 -8.62 -10.45
CA LEU A 67 -10.45 -9.79 -9.59
C LEU A 67 -10.09 -9.54 -8.12
N GLY A 68 -9.72 -8.31 -7.74
CA GLY A 68 -9.47 -7.96 -6.33
C GLY A 68 -8.04 -8.21 -5.85
N ASN A 69 -7.02 -8.19 -6.72
CA ASN A 69 -5.63 -8.21 -6.24
C ASN A 69 -5.21 -6.80 -5.75
N PRO A 70 -4.93 -6.60 -4.46
CA PRO A 70 -4.58 -5.27 -3.94
C PRO A 70 -3.24 -4.74 -4.47
N ILE A 71 -2.28 -5.62 -4.78
CA ILE A 71 -0.98 -5.22 -5.35
C ILE A 71 -1.17 -4.65 -6.76
N ALA A 72 -2.00 -5.31 -7.57
CA ALA A 72 -2.36 -4.84 -8.91
C ALA A 72 -3.17 -3.55 -8.85
N GLN A 73 -4.20 -3.47 -8.00
CA GLN A 73 -4.98 -2.26 -7.79
C GLN A 73 -4.10 -1.08 -7.37
N THR A 74 -3.12 -1.31 -6.48
CA THR A 74 -2.16 -0.27 -6.08
C THR A 74 -1.35 0.26 -7.25
N LYS A 75 -0.81 -0.64 -8.09
CA LYS A 75 -0.04 -0.26 -9.29
C LYS A 75 -0.90 0.48 -10.32
N ILE A 76 -2.12 0.00 -10.56
CA ILE A 76 -3.08 0.62 -11.47
C ILE A 76 -3.45 2.02 -10.97
N GLY A 77 -3.71 2.16 -9.67
CA GLY A 77 -4.01 3.43 -9.02
C GLY A 77 -2.89 4.46 -9.24
N ASN A 78 -1.64 4.07 -8.96
CA ASN A 78 -0.49 4.94 -9.19
C ASN A 78 -0.33 5.35 -10.66
N MET A 79 -0.49 4.42 -11.61
CA MET A 79 -0.42 4.72 -13.03
C MET A 79 -1.51 5.72 -13.45
N TYR A 80 -2.73 5.55 -12.97
CA TYR A 80 -3.82 6.48 -13.26
C TYR A 80 -3.56 7.87 -12.68
N ILE A 81 -3.07 7.98 -11.44
CA ILE A 81 -2.78 9.27 -10.80
C ILE A 81 -1.60 9.98 -11.48
N TYR A 82 -0.46 9.31 -11.58
CA TYR A 82 0.80 9.97 -11.87
C TYR A 82 1.14 10.02 -13.36
N ASP A 83 0.78 8.98 -14.12
CA ASP A 83 1.16 8.87 -15.53
C ASP A 83 0.03 9.35 -16.45
N LEU A 84 -1.20 8.92 -16.18
CA LEU A 84 -2.36 9.21 -17.03
C LEU A 84 -3.17 10.43 -16.59
N LYS A 85 -2.88 11.00 -15.41
CA LYS A 85 -3.58 12.15 -14.82
C LYS A 85 -5.09 11.95 -14.68
N LYS A 86 -5.53 10.70 -14.53
CA LYS A 86 -6.91 10.29 -14.22
C LYS A 86 -7.05 10.08 -12.71
N THR A 87 -6.87 11.17 -11.96
CA THR A 87 -6.71 11.15 -10.49
C THR A 87 -7.85 10.45 -9.76
N GLU A 88 -9.11 10.80 -10.05
CA GLU A 88 -10.26 10.22 -9.35
C GLU A 88 -10.34 8.69 -9.51
N LEU A 89 -10.10 8.20 -10.73
CA LEU A 89 -10.06 6.76 -11.01
C LEU A 89 -8.87 6.11 -10.29
N GLY A 90 -7.71 6.73 -10.29
CA GLY A 90 -6.56 6.15 -9.61
C GLY A 90 -6.72 6.10 -8.09
N VAL A 91 -7.32 7.15 -7.49
CA VAL A 91 -7.68 7.17 -6.06
C VAL A 91 -8.69 6.09 -5.73
N SER A 92 -9.68 5.81 -6.60
CA SER A 92 -10.65 4.73 -6.35
C SER A 92 -9.98 3.35 -6.33
N TYR A 93 -9.04 3.09 -7.23
CA TYR A 93 -8.22 1.87 -7.20
C TYR A 93 -7.40 1.75 -5.92
N LEU A 94 -6.72 2.83 -5.51
CA LEU A 94 -5.95 2.82 -4.27
C LEU A 94 -6.83 2.60 -3.04
N ARG A 95 -8.04 3.18 -3.01
CA ARG A 95 -9.02 2.94 -1.94
C ARG A 95 -9.46 1.48 -1.92
N CYS A 96 -9.79 0.88 -3.07
CA CYS A 96 -10.12 -0.55 -3.12
C CYS A 96 -9.02 -1.43 -2.52
N ALA A 97 -7.74 -1.15 -2.82
CA ALA A 97 -6.62 -1.88 -2.23
C ALA A 97 -6.46 -1.58 -0.72
N ALA A 98 -6.62 -0.32 -0.30
CA ALA A 98 -6.52 0.08 1.10
C ALA A 98 -7.63 -0.50 1.98
N HIS A 99 -8.85 -0.68 1.44
CA HIS A 99 -9.97 -1.39 2.10
C HIS A 99 -9.69 -2.89 2.30
N GLN A 100 -8.72 -3.45 1.58
CA GLN A 100 -8.24 -4.83 1.75
C GLN A 100 -6.98 -4.88 2.62
N ASP A 101 -6.74 -3.85 3.43
CA ASP A 101 -5.59 -3.74 4.32
C ASP A 101 -4.22 -3.80 3.63
N ASP A 102 -4.15 -3.33 2.37
CA ASP A 102 -2.87 -3.18 1.69
C ASP A 102 -2.09 -1.97 2.25
N ALA A 103 -1.02 -2.26 2.97
CA ALA A 103 -0.18 -1.24 3.61
C ALA A 103 0.40 -0.25 2.59
N LYS A 104 0.72 -0.73 1.38
CA LYS A 104 1.33 0.09 0.33
C LYS A 104 0.31 1.03 -0.29
N ALA A 105 -0.91 0.57 -0.55
CA ALA A 105 -2.02 1.40 -1.01
C ALA A 105 -2.33 2.54 -0.03
N ASN A 106 -2.40 2.23 1.28
CA ASN A 106 -2.57 3.24 2.31
C ASN A 106 -1.44 4.29 2.25
N TYR A 107 -0.18 3.86 2.08
CA TYR A 107 0.93 4.80 1.93
C TYR A 107 0.83 5.67 0.66
N GLU A 108 0.41 5.10 -0.47
CA GLU A 108 0.24 5.85 -1.72
C GLU A 108 -0.95 6.83 -1.65
N LEU A 109 -2.05 6.46 -0.99
CA LEU A 109 -3.14 7.40 -0.67
C LEU A 109 -2.63 8.55 0.18
N ALA A 110 -1.85 8.26 1.22
CA ALA A 110 -1.24 9.29 2.05
C ALA A 110 -0.30 10.21 1.26
N ALA A 111 0.45 9.67 0.28
CA ALA A 111 1.29 10.45 -0.61
C ALA A 111 0.47 11.34 -1.55
N TYR A 112 -0.62 10.82 -2.11
CA TYR A 112 -1.60 11.57 -2.89
C TYR A 112 -2.17 12.76 -2.09
N TYR A 113 -2.72 12.51 -0.90
CA TYR A 113 -3.32 13.55 -0.06
C TYR A 113 -2.29 14.59 0.41
N LYS A 114 -1.05 14.17 0.65
CA LYS A 114 0.04 15.09 1.01
C LYS A 114 0.43 16.03 -0.14
N ILE A 115 0.59 15.49 -1.34
CA ILE A 115 1.28 16.19 -2.45
C ILE A 115 0.29 16.89 -3.38
N LEU A 116 -0.76 16.18 -3.80
CA LEU A 116 -1.69 16.65 -4.83
C LEU A 116 -2.91 17.33 -4.22
N ASP A 117 -3.56 16.69 -3.24
CA ASP A 117 -4.76 17.25 -2.58
C ASP A 117 -4.41 18.29 -1.50
N LYS A 118 -3.23 18.15 -0.87
CA LYS A 118 -2.75 18.94 0.27
C LYS A 118 -3.69 18.88 1.50
N ASN A 119 -4.38 17.76 1.69
CA ASN A 119 -5.14 17.47 2.90
C ASN A 119 -4.26 16.68 3.89
N TYR A 120 -3.65 17.42 4.82
CA TYR A 120 -2.66 16.87 5.76
C TYR A 120 -3.26 16.01 6.87
N PRO A 121 -4.44 16.30 7.45
CA PRO A 121 -5.16 15.36 8.33
C PRO A 121 -5.37 14.00 7.68
N VAL A 122 -5.94 13.96 6.48
CA VAL A 122 -6.22 12.72 5.75
C VAL A 122 -4.93 12.00 5.36
N ALA A 123 -3.89 12.75 4.97
CA ALA A 123 -2.58 12.16 4.72
C ALA A 123 -2.00 11.45 5.96
N LEU A 124 -2.03 12.08 7.14
CA LEU A 124 -1.53 11.43 8.36
C LEU A 124 -2.38 10.23 8.78
N HIS A 125 -3.70 10.28 8.60
CA HIS A 125 -4.58 9.12 8.82
C HIS A 125 -4.11 7.92 7.99
N TYR A 126 -3.93 8.08 6.68
CA TYR A 126 -3.48 6.99 5.82
C TYR A 126 -2.02 6.57 6.09
N TYR A 127 -1.12 7.49 6.47
CA TYR A 127 0.22 7.10 6.93
C TYR A 127 0.16 6.28 8.22
N GLN A 128 -0.77 6.58 9.14
CA GLN A 128 -0.96 5.82 10.37
C GLN A 128 -1.53 4.44 10.08
N LYS A 129 -2.53 4.32 9.19
CA LYS A 129 -3.06 3.02 8.74
C LYS A 129 -2.00 2.20 8.03
N ALA A 130 -1.19 2.80 7.15
CA ALA A 130 -0.06 2.14 6.50
C ALA A 130 0.96 1.61 7.54
N ALA A 131 1.31 2.41 8.54
CA ALA A 131 2.22 2.00 9.61
C ALA A 131 1.65 0.86 10.46
N ALA A 132 0.35 0.91 10.79
CA ALA A 132 -0.35 -0.17 11.49
C ALA A 132 -0.31 -1.49 10.71
N LEU A 133 -0.30 -1.40 9.38
CA LEU A 133 -0.24 -2.52 8.44
C LEU A 133 1.20 -2.94 8.06
N GLY A 134 2.22 -2.37 8.70
CA GLY A 134 3.61 -2.79 8.51
C GLY A 134 4.46 -1.91 7.60
N GLU A 135 3.88 -0.90 6.94
CA GLU A 135 4.64 0.01 6.07
C GLU A 135 5.40 1.04 6.91
N ARG A 136 6.66 0.73 7.21
CA ARG A 136 7.59 1.54 8.01
C ARG A 136 7.65 3.00 7.57
N LYS A 137 7.54 3.29 6.27
CA LYS A 137 7.61 4.67 5.77
C LYS A 137 6.47 5.53 6.30
N GLY A 138 5.30 4.95 6.59
CA GLY A 138 4.19 5.66 7.25
C GLY A 138 4.60 6.17 8.63
N ALA A 139 5.23 5.31 9.44
CA ALA A 139 5.71 5.68 10.77
C ALA A 139 6.82 6.75 10.72
N MET A 140 7.77 6.61 9.80
CA MET A 140 8.86 7.58 9.62
C MET A 140 8.35 8.98 9.25
N ILE A 141 7.30 9.07 8.43
CA ILE A 141 6.73 10.36 8.05
C ILE A 141 6.05 11.00 9.26
N ILE A 142 5.28 10.25 10.04
CA ILE A 142 4.61 10.77 11.23
C ILE A 142 5.64 11.22 12.28
N GLU A 143 6.69 10.42 12.51
CA GLU A 143 7.84 10.79 13.34
C GLU A 143 8.40 12.15 12.93
N ARG A 144 8.75 12.31 11.64
CA ARG A 144 9.33 13.55 11.11
C ARG A 144 8.39 14.75 11.28
N VAL A 145 7.10 14.57 11.02
CA VAL A 145 6.09 15.62 11.17
C VAL A 145 6.09 16.19 12.58
N PHE A 146 6.11 15.33 13.60
CA PHE A 146 6.09 15.77 15.00
C PHE A 146 7.46 16.09 15.58
N LYS A 147 8.55 15.69 14.93
CA LYS A 147 9.91 16.12 15.26
C LYS A 147 10.18 17.54 14.76
N ASP A 148 9.86 17.81 13.49
CA ASP A 148 10.27 19.01 12.79
C ASP A 148 9.16 20.07 12.72
N GLY A 149 7.89 19.68 12.91
CA GLY A 149 6.74 20.57 12.81
C GLY A 149 6.30 20.79 11.36
N GLU A 150 6.18 19.72 10.58
CA GLU A 150 5.79 19.79 9.17
C GLU A 150 4.26 19.85 8.99
N PHE A 151 3.82 20.25 7.78
CA PHE A 151 2.40 20.27 7.40
C PHE A 151 1.50 21.08 8.34
N SER A 152 2.05 22.14 8.94
CA SER A 152 1.41 22.99 9.95
C SER A 152 1.14 22.33 11.30
N TYR A 153 1.61 21.09 11.53
CA TYR A 153 1.56 20.48 12.86
C TYR A 153 2.64 21.07 13.77
N GLN A 154 2.33 21.17 15.06
CA GLN A 154 3.30 21.53 16.07
C GLN A 154 4.17 20.32 16.43
N LYS A 155 5.41 20.59 16.86
CA LYS A 155 6.28 19.55 17.39
C LYS A 155 5.63 18.88 18.59
N ASN A 156 5.70 17.56 18.66
CA ASN A 156 5.15 16.77 19.74
C ASN A 156 6.08 15.60 20.08
N LYS A 157 6.82 15.73 21.18
CA LYS A 157 7.84 14.76 21.56
C LYS A 157 7.26 13.37 21.88
N LYS A 158 6.06 13.32 22.47
CA LYS A 158 5.39 12.04 22.78
C LYS A 158 5.03 11.28 21.50
N THR A 159 4.48 11.97 20.51
CA THR A 159 4.13 11.36 19.22
C THR A 159 5.39 11.03 18.42
N GLU A 160 6.39 11.91 18.38
CA GLU A 160 7.70 11.65 17.78
C GLU A 160 8.30 10.33 18.32
N ASP A 161 8.42 10.21 19.65
CA ASP A 161 9.06 9.04 20.28
C ASP A 161 8.28 7.73 20.03
N ALA A 162 6.95 7.80 20.02
CA ALA A 162 6.09 6.66 19.72
C ALA A 162 6.30 6.14 18.29
N TYR A 163 6.27 7.04 17.30
CA TYR A 163 6.43 6.67 15.89
C TYR A 163 7.88 6.34 15.52
N TYR A 164 8.86 6.93 16.20
CA TYR A 164 10.25 6.48 16.14
C TYR A 164 10.38 5.03 16.61
N LYS A 165 9.86 4.69 17.79
CA LYS A 165 9.89 3.32 18.32
C LYS A 165 9.21 2.33 17.37
N LEU A 166 8.02 2.67 16.88
CA LEU A 166 7.28 1.88 15.90
C LEU A 166 8.09 1.63 14.62
N SER A 167 8.70 2.68 14.06
CA SER A 167 9.57 2.59 12.87
C SER A 167 10.79 1.69 13.10
N ARG A 168 11.35 1.67 14.32
CA ARG A 168 12.46 0.78 14.70
C ARG A 168 12.01 -0.68 14.84
N GLU A 169 10.81 -0.94 15.35
CA GLU A 169 10.25 -2.29 15.44
C GLU A 169 9.96 -2.84 14.05
N LEU A 170 9.32 -2.06 13.19
CA LEU A 170 9.06 -2.41 11.78
C LEU A 170 10.35 -2.60 10.97
N ALA A 171 11.43 -1.91 11.31
CA ALA A 171 12.73 -2.14 10.68
C ALA A 171 13.30 -3.53 10.98
N LYS A 172 13.06 -4.03 12.19
CA LYS A 172 13.52 -5.36 12.63
C LYS A 172 12.63 -6.47 12.10
N ASN A 173 11.31 -6.21 12.07
CA ASN A 173 10.32 -7.15 11.59
C ASN A 173 9.19 -6.42 10.82
N PRO A 174 9.28 -6.38 9.47
CA PRO A 174 8.26 -5.76 8.62
C PRO A 174 6.88 -6.47 8.67
N ASP A 175 6.81 -7.68 9.20
CA ASP A 175 5.56 -8.45 9.32
C ASP A 175 4.75 -8.09 10.57
N LEU A 176 5.27 -7.22 11.45
CA LEU A 176 4.52 -6.72 12.59
C LEU A 176 3.31 -5.89 12.15
N ARG A 177 2.21 -6.03 12.91
CA ARG A 177 0.96 -5.31 12.72
C ARG A 177 0.52 -4.70 14.04
N PHE A 178 -0.11 -3.53 13.97
CA PHE A 178 -0.51 -2.73 15.14
C PHE A 178 -1.98 -2.34 15.02
N PRO A 179 -2.92 -3.30 15.19
CA PRO A 179 -4.35 -3.07 14.95
C PRO A 179 -4.95 -1.98 15.85
N ASN A 180 -4.35 -1.70 17.02
CA ASN A 180 -4.80 -0.67 17.95
C ASN A 180 -4.03 0.64 17.85
N LEU A 181 -3.20 0.83 16.82
CA LEU A 181 -2.26 1.96 16.74
C LEU A 181 -2.95 3.33 16.87
N ALA A 182 -4.10 3.52 16.21
CA ALA A 182 -4.81 4.81 16.25
C ALA A 182 -5.43 5.09 17.62
N LYS A 183 -5.81 4.04 18.36
CA LYS A 183 -6.33 4.15 19.72
C LYS A 183 -5.22 4.43 20.73
N GLU A 184 -4.07 3.80 20.58
CA GLU A 184 -2.90 3.99 21.46
C GLU A 184 -2.24 5.35 21.23
N TYR A 185 -2.15 5.79 19.98
CA TYR A 185 -1.49 7.02 19.56
C TYR A 185 -2.39 7.84 18.63
N PRO A 186 -3.48 8.44 19.15
CA PRO A 186 -4.38 9.25 18.34
C PRO A 186 -3.64 10.48 17.79
N LEU A 187 -3.86 10.77 16.51
CA LEU A 187 -3.28 11.94 15.86
C LEU A 187 -4.05 13.20 16.29
N PRO A 188 -3.35 14.29 16.66
CA PRO A 188 -4.00 15.57 16.98
C PRO A 188 -4.63 16.19 15.73
N PRO A 189 -5.56 17.16 15.90
CA PRO A 189 -6.08 17.90 14.76
C PRO A 189 -4.97 18.74 14.14
N ASN A 190 -5.04 18.94 12.82
CA ASN A 190 -4.19 19.92 12.18
C ASN A 190 -4.58 21.34 12.65
N PRO A 191 -3.63 22.20 13.07
CA PRO A 191 -3.94 23.54 13.55
C PRO A 191 -4.67 24.45 12.55
N ILE A 192 -4.55 24.20 11.24
CA ILE A 192 -5.18 25.00 10.18
C ILE A 192 -6.35 24.25 9.56
N GLN A 193 -6.16 22.97 9.22
CA GLN A 193 -7.13 22.16 8.49
C GLN A 193 -8.10 21.40 9.42
N GLY A 194 -7.89 21.44 10.73
CA GLY A 194 -8.67 20.68 11.71
C GLY A 194 -8.55 19.18 11.47
N TYR A 195 -9.69 18.49 11.49
CA TYR A 195 -9.79 17.06 11.19
C TYR A 195 -10.39 16.75 9.79
N HIS A 196 -10.75 17.79 9.00
CA HIS A 196 -11.53 17.69 7.75
C HIS A 196 -11.11 16.55 6.80
N ALA A 197 -11.91 16.07 5.86
CA ALA A 197 -13.31 15.61 5.76
C ALA A 197 -13.35 14.89 4.39
N ASP A 198 -12.58 13.83 4.26
CA ASP A 198 -12.84 12.92 3.15
C ASP A 198 -14.23 12.34 3.42
N LYS A 199 -15.19 12.59 2.53
CA LYS A 199 -16.58 12.14 2.72
C LYS A 199 -16.68 10.62 2.83
N ASP A 200 -15.68 9.92 2.33
CA ASP A 200 -15.57 8.47 2.35
C ASP A 200 -14.83 7.96 3.59
N ILE A 201 -14.25 8.85 4.40
CA ILE A 201 -13.63 8.52 5.68
C ILE A 201 -14.53 9.10 6.78
N ASN A 202 -15.31 8.23 7.44
CA ASN A 202 -16.09 8.60 8.62
C ASN A 202 -15.20 8.72 9.86
N TRP A 203 -14.07 9.44 9.73
CA TRP A 203 -13.08 9.58 10.77
C TRP A 203 -13.56 10.59 11.81
N LYS A 204 -13.95 10.08 12.98
CA LYS A 204 -13.99 10.86 14.21
C LYS A 204 -12.89 10.29 15.10
N PRO A 205 -11.97 11.08 15.66
CA PRO A 205 -10.94 10.57 16.55
C PRO A 205 -11.56 10.23 17.91
N THR A 206 -12.40 9.18 17.96
CA THR A 206 -13.08 8.74 19.18
C THR A 206 -12.46 7.49 19.79
N GLY A 207 -11.56 6.81 19.06
CA GLY A 207 -10.91 5.58 19.51
C GLY A 207 -11.86 4.39 19.50
N ARG A 208 -12.86 4.42 18.60
CA ARG A 208 -13.88 3.37 18.46
C ARG A 208 -13.54 2.44 17.30
N ASP A 209 -14.14 1.26 17.34
CA ASP A 209 -13.87 0.18 16.38
C ASP A 209 -14.34 0.52 14.95
N ASP A 210 -15.18 1.54 14.78
CA ASP A 210 -15.63 2.09 13.49
C ASP A 210 -14.70 3.16 12.89
N ASP A 211 -13.56 3.43 13.54
CA ASP A 211 -12.53 4.36 13.06
C ASP A 211 -11.62 3.76 11.95
N TYR A 212 -11.93 2.54 11.44
CA TYR A 212 -11.11 1.75 10.51
C TYR A 212 -11.82 1.27 9.24
#